data_AF-A0A928ENV9-F1
#
_entry.id   AF-A0A928ENV9-F1
#
_cell.length_a   1.000
_cell.length_b   1.000
_cell.length_c   1.000
_cell.angle_alpha   90.00
_cell.angle_beta   90.00
_cell.angle_gamma   90.00
#
_symmetry.space_group_name_H-M   'P 1'
#
loop_
_entity.id
_entity.type
_entity.pdbx_description
1 polymer ?
#
loop_
_entity_poly.entity_id
_entity_poly.type
_entity_poly.pdbx_seq_one_letter_code
_entity_poly.pdbx_strand_id
1 'polypeptide(L)'
;MKKCLIALLTLLTVFALASCDGTEPSVTDESESTVDTTPAETEPAVVKLSEDELRQIAVKYMQDSSQVVWRAKSDIDFSKDTGFTSQTTYKANKTYRGVLYSPGRTSTHRFVASLNAEGFYVGGTTWGTASGTTCSTSIYASWYQIANSFTARDTQSMLPSSGTGILPVGEYQWDALKTYTGDITQASGRETMFAAYAKLKPGDAIVAAWPKDGNKGHTRMVVEASYLLQTMGGAISGGKSYVTTTEQSSGFWVEGREYSTTWRVNHKYSFEELFSTYYVPVTIEELATGIYDEPEITLKNGNNARNTLAGLKGEITSNYYLNVVNVTITDENGQVRLEKKYYPEGFSCDIAYSANEAKFPEYEKGTYHYTLTASIGLGDVVLLDYEFIKD
;
A
#
# COMPACT_ATOMS: atom_id res chain seq x y z
N MET A 1 -2.16 -23.23 -51.16
CA MET A 1 -1.14 -24.20 -50.70
C MET A 1 -1.57 -24.66 -49.31
N LYS A 2 -2.38 -25.73 -49.20
CA LYS A 2 -1.98 -27.11 -48.85
C LYS A 2 -1.16 -27.22 -47.55
N LYS A 3 -1.82 -27.60 -46.44
CA LYS A 3 -1.61 -28.80 -45.58
C LYS A 3 -2.16 -28.53 -44.15
N CYS A 4 -3.23 -29.22 -43.74
CA CYS A 4 -3.25 -30.45 -42.87
C CYS A 4 -2.90 -30.11 -41.41
N LEU A 5 -3.80 -30.11 -40.42
CA LEU A 5 -4.67 -31.18 -39.85
C LEU A 5 -3.91 -32.43 -39.38
N ILE A 6 -4.02 -32.74 -38.07
CA ILE A 6 -4.03 -34.05 -37.33
C ILE A 6 -3.95 -33.66 -35.81
N ALA A 7 -4.98 -33.75 -34.98
CA ALA A 7 -5.68 -34.91 -34.36
C ALA A 7 -4.74 -35.77 -33.46
N LEU A 8 -4.83 -35.68 -32.12
CA LEU A 8 -5.67 -36.43 -31.17
C LEU A 8 -5.23 -37.91 -30.92
N LEU A 9 -5.27 -38.29 -29.63
CA LEU A 9 -5.32 -39.63 -28.97
C LEU A 9 -4.08 -40.22 -28.26
N THR A 10 -4.19 -40.22 -26.92
CA THR A 10 -4.25 -41.36 -25.97
C THR A 10 -3.38 -42.62 -26.17
N LEU A 11 -2.64 -43.03 -25.13
CA LEU A 11 -2.73 -44.40 -24.58
C LEU A 11 -2.13 -44.54 -23.16
N LEU A 12 -2.86 -45.29 -22.32
CA LEU A 12 -2.48 -45.87 -21.03
C LEU A 12 -1.27 -46.80 -21.11
N THR A 13 -0.51 -46.92 -20.02
CA THR A 13 0.02 -48.23 -19.59
C THR A 13 -0.04 -48.37 -18.07
N VAL A 14 -0.27 -49.61 -17.63
CA VAL A 14 -0.76 -50.08 -16.33
C VAL A 14 0.22 -51.15 -15.85
N PHE A 15 0.51 -51.13 -14.53
CA PHE A 15 1.04 -52.19 -13.65
C PHE A 15 2.48 -52.72 -13.81
N ALA A 16 3.21 -52.68 -12.69
CA ALA A 16 3.91 -53.85 -12.15
C ALA A 16 4.06 -53.72 -10.63
N LEU A 17 3.34 -54.57 -9.90
CA LEU A 17 3.61 -54.98 -8.53
C LEU A 17 4.77 -55.98 -8.56
N ALA A 18 5.74 -55.85 -7.65
CA ALA A 18 6.61 -56.95 -7.25
C ALA A 18 6.98 -56.78 -5.77
N SER A 19 6.34 -57.59 -4.93
CA SER A 19 6.77 -57.93 -3.58
C SER A 19 8.01 -58.82 -3.64
N CYS A 20 8.95 -58.63 -2.72
CA CYS A 20 9.73 -59.73 -2.15
C CYS A 20 10.16 -59.35 -0.73
N ASP A 21 9.78 -60.22 0.21
CA ASP A 21 10.22 -60.31 1.58
C ASP A 21 11.75 -60.43 1.71
N GLY A 22 12.29 -60.04 2.86
CA GLY A 22 13.63 -60.47 3.24
C GLY A 22 14.30 -59.72 4.38
N THR A 23 13.91 -60.07 5.61
CA THR A 23 14.83 -60.31 6.75
C THR A 23 15.44 -59.11 7.49
N GLU A 24 15.04 -58.99 8.76
CA GLU A 24 15.68 -58.19 9.83
C GLU A 24 17.12 -58.65 10.11
N PRO A 25 17.96 -57.75 10.68
CA PRO A 25 18.27 -57.96 12.08
C PRO A 25 18.18 -56.70 12.94
N SER A 26 17.77 -56.95 14.18
CA SER A 26 17.74 -56.06 15.33
C SER A 26 19.10 -55.40 15.63
N VAL A 27 19.11 -54.09 15.72
CA VAL A 27 20.09 -53.33 16.50
C VAL A 27 19.31 -52.39 17.40
N THR A 28 19.41 -52.64 18.71
CA THR A 28 18.97 -51.75 19.77
C THR A 28 19.86 -50.52 19.76
N ASP A 29 19.32 -49.38 19.33
CA ASP A 29 19.95 -48.07 19.48
C ASP A 29 19.13 -47.28 20.50
N GLU A 30 19.79 -46.87 21.58
CA GLU A 30 19.22 -46.03 22.62
C GLU A 30 19.01 -44.63 22.05
N SER A 31 17.81 -44.36 21.53
CA SER A 31 17.42 -43.02 21.13
C SER A 31 17.20 -42.17 22.39
N GLU A 32 18.16 -41.31 22.70
CA GLU A 32 17.94 -40.14 23.54
C GLU A 32 16.70 -39.39 23.02
N SER A 33 15.65 -39.39 23.84
CA SER A 33 14.46 -38.59 23.66
C SER A 33 14.85 -37.12 23.77
N THR A 34 15.22 -36.49 22.66
CA THR A 34 15.21 -35.03 22.54
C THR A 34 13.77 -34.57 22.72
N VAL A 35 13.47 -34.02 23.89
CA VAL A 35 12.20 -33.34 24.16
C VAL A 35 12.11 -32.20 23.15
N ASP A 36 11.24 -32.39 22.16
CA ASP A 36 10.86 -31.37 21.20
C ASP A 36 10.08 -30.28 21.95
N THR A 37 10.82 -29.32 22.50
CA THR A 37 10.26 -28.10 23.08
C THR A 37 9.96 -27.10 21.96
N THR A 38 9.22 -27.52 20.94
CA THR A 38 8.57 -26.55 20.04
C THR A 38 7.58 -25.76 20.90
N PRO A 39 7.79 -24.44 21.11
CA PRO A 39 6.87 -23.64 21.88
C PRO A 39 5.48 -23.75 21.26
N ALA A 40 4.46 -24.01 22.07
CA ALA A 40 3.09 -23.98 21.60
C ALA A 40 2.82 -22.60 20.96
N GLU A 41 2.58 -22.59 19.65
CA GLU A 41 2.06 -21.42 18.94
C GLU A 41 0.70 -21.07 19.57
N THR A 42 0.72 -20.13 20.50
CA THR A 42 -0.50 -19.46 20.92
C THR A 42 -0.89 -18.56 19.74
N GLU A 43 -1.80 -19.04 18.89
CA GLU A 43 -2.34 -18.22 17.80
C GLU A 43 -2.93 -16.94 18.43
N PRO A 44 -2.38 -15.75 18.12
CA PRO A 44 -2.94 -14.51 18.63
C PRO A 44 -4.37 -14.38 18.09
N ALA A 45 -5.33 -14.15 18.98
CA ALA A 45 -6.71 -13.88 18.57
C ALA A 45 -6.71 -12.66 17.65
N VAL A 46 -7.00 -12.87 16.37
CA VAL A 46 -7.07 -11.80 15.37
C VAL A 46 -8.24 -10.90 15.74
N VAL A 47 -7.95 -9.68 16.19
CA VAL A 47 -8.99 -8.68 16.45
C VAL A 47 -9.53 -8.23 15.10
N LYS A 48 -10.75 -8.65 14.78
CA LYS A 48 -11.44 -8.19 13.58
C LYS A 48 -11.83 -6.72 13.75
N LEU A 49 -11.32 -5.88 12.85
CA LEU A 49 -11.62 -4.46 12.77
C LEU A 49 -13.03 -4.24 12.19
N SER A 50 -13.69 -3.20 12.68
CA SER A 50 -14.92 -2.67 12.11
C SER A 50 -14.68 -1.95 10.77
N GLU A 51 -15.75 -1.77 9.99
CA GLU A 51 -15.71 -0.97 8.74
C GLU A 51 -15.14 0.43 8.99
N ASP A 52 -15.55 1.09 10.08
CA ASP A 52 -15.09 2.43 10.42
C ASP A 52 -13.59 2.45 10.75
N GLU A 53 -13.06 1.43 11.44
CA GLU A 53 -11.63 1.32 11.72
C GLU A 53 -10.81 1.15 10.43
N LEU A 54 -11.25 0.31 9.49
CA LEU A 54 -10.60 0.18 8.18
C LEU A 54 -10.56 1.51 7.42
N ARG A 55 -11.69 2.24 7.41
CA ARG A 55 -11.79 3.56 6.80
C ARG A 55 -10.80 4.54 7.42
N GLN A 56 -10.66 4.53 8.75
CA GLN A 56 -9.72 5.39 9.44
C GLN A 56 -8.26 5.04 9.13
N ILE A 57 -7.91 3.77 8.91
CA ILE A 57 -6.55 3.39 8.48
C ILE A 57 -6.22 4.02 7.12
N ALA A 58 -7.12 3.91 6.14
CA ALA A 58 -6.93 4.52 4.82
C ALA A 58 -6.79 6.06 4.92
N VAL A 59 -7.70 6.72 5.64
CA VAL A 59 -7.67 8.18 5.84
C VAL A 59 -6.41 8.62 6.56
N LYS A 60 -6.02 7.91 7.62
CA LYS A 60 -4.80 8.19 8.37
C LYS A 60 -3.57 8.11 7.48
N TYR A 61 -3.47 7.11 6.61
CA TYR A 61 -2.34 7.03 5.67
C TYR A 61 -2.26 8.27 4.76
N MET A 62 -3.39 8.73 4.21
CA MET A 62 -3.42 9.96 3.40
C MET A 62 -3.03 11.20 4.21
N GLN A 63 -3.51 11.29 5.46
CA GLN A 63 -3.14 12.37 6.37
C GLN A 63 -1.63 12.33 6.63
N ASP A 64 -1.07 11.22 7.08
CA ASP A 64 0.37 11.08 7.36
C ASP A 64 1.20 11.45 6.12
N SER A 65 0.78 11.01 4.93
CA SER A 65 1.41 11.35 3.65
C SER A 65 1.43 12.85 3.37
N SER A 66 0.37 13.56 3.75
CA SER A 66 0.24 15.02 3.54
C SER A 66 1.01 15.87 4.55
N GLN A 67 1.52 15.27 5.63
CA GLN A 67 2.03 15.99 6.81
C GLN A 67 3.56 15.95 6.95
N VAL A 68 4.27 15.11 6.20
CA VAL A 68 5.74 14.98 6.28
C VAL A 68 6.41 16.31 5.97
N VAL A 69 7.21 16.85 6.89
CA VAL A 69 7.98 18.09 6.70
C VAL A 69 9.39 17.74 6.26
N TRP A 70 9.86 18.35 5.16
CA TRP A 70 11.18 18.06 4.60
C TRP A 70 11.76 19.23 3.80
N ARG A 71 13.04 19.15 3.45
CA ARG A 71 13.74 20.12 2.61
C ARG A 71 14.44 19.45 1.44
N ALA A 72 14.46 20.09 0.28
CA ALA A 72 15.23 19.59 -0.85
C ALA A 72 16.71 19.97 -0.69
N LYS A 73 17.63 19.01 -0.80
CA LYS A 73 19.08 19.29 -0.73
C LYS A 73 19.59 20.06 -1.95
N SER A 74 19.03 19.75 -3.12
CA SER A 74 19.25 20.43 -4.40
C SER A 74 17.90 20.71 -5.05
N ASP A 75 17.88 21.51 -6.13
CA ASP A 75 16.67 21.64 -6.95
C ASP A 75 16.27 20.27 -7.50
N ILE A 76 14.97 19.97 -7.44
CA ILE A 76 14.33 18.79 -8.04
C ILE A 76 13.28 19.34 -9.01
N ASP A 77 13.50 19.17 -10.31
CA ASP A 77 12.68 19.79 -11.34
C ASP A 77 11.95 18.75 -12.18
N PHE A 78 10.64 18.66 -12.02
CA PHE A 78 9.78 17.79 -12.82
C PHE A 78 9.00 18.53 -13.91
N SER A 79 9.27 19.83 -14.11
CA SER A 79 8.51 20.70 -15.02
C SER A 79 8.47 20.23 -16.47
N LYS A 80 9.38 19.34 -16.87
CA LYS A 80 9.51 18.83 -18.24
C LYS A 80 9.23 17.34 -18.40
N ASP A 81 8.97 16.62 -17.31
CA ASP A 81 8.79 15.17 -17.37
C ASP A 81 7.45 14.76 -17.97
N THR A 82 6.38 15.50 -17.68
CA THR A 82 5.04 15.21 -18.21
C THR A 82 4.26 16.51 -18.48
N GLY A 83 3.18 16.42 -19.27
CA GLY A 83 2.33 17.57 -19.57
C GLY A 83 1.63 18.19 -18.36
N PHE A 84 1.50 17.46 -17.25
CA PHE A 84 0.80 17.92 -16.04
C PHE A 84 1.75 18.32 -14.91
N THR A 85 3.06 18.07 -15.01
CA THR A 85 4.05 18.44 -13.98
C THR A 85 4.71 19.80 -14.24
N SER A 86 4.22 20.59 -15.21
CA SER A 86 4.83 21.85 -15.66
C SER A 86 5.11 22.90 -14.59
N GLN A 87 4.49 22.78 -13.42
CA GLN A 87 4.66 23.68 -12.26
C GLN A 87 5.39 23.02 -11.09
N THR A 88 5.88 21.79 -11.24
CA THR A 88 6.43 20.98 -10.16
C THR A 88 7.95 21.09 -10.13
N THR A 89 8.46 22.16 -9.49
CA THR A 89 9.88 22.32 -9.17
C THR A 89 10.09 22.56 -7.67
N TYR A 90 10.76 21.64 -7.00
CA TYR A 90 11.19 21.81 -5.61
C TYR A 90 12.55 22.49 -5.58
N LYS A 91 12.59 23.72 -5.06
CA LYS A 91 13.80 24.50 -4.82
C LYS A 91 14.61 24.00 -3.63
N ALA A 92 15.93 24.01 -3.77
CA ALA A 92 16.89 23.71 -2.73
C ALA A 92 16.66 24.56 -1.47
N ASN A 93 16.86 23.95 -0.30
CA ASN A 93 16.72 24.55 1.04
C ASN A 93 15.35 25.13 1.39
N LYS A 94 14.37 25.04 0.49
CA LYS A 94 12.98 25.40 0.79
C LYS A 94 12.31 24.26 1.54
N THR A 95 11.48 24.61 2.52
CA THR A 95 10.73 23.65 3.32
C THR A 95 9.40 23.32 2.64
N TYR A 96 9.10 22.03 2.58
CA TYR A 96 7.87 21.48 2.02
C TYR A 96 7.12 20.68 3.07
N ARG A 97 5.81 20.54 2.85
CA ARG A 97 4.94 19.66 3.62
C ARG A 97 4.27 18.65 2.70
N GLY A 98 4.17 17.42 3.18
CA GLY A 98 3.67 16.26 2.46
C GLY A 98 4.72 15.63 1.55
N VAL A 99 4.54 14.34 1.26
CA VAL A 99 5.44 13.60 0.36
C VAL A 99 5.44 14.22 -1.03
N LEU A 100 6.54 14.04 -1.75
CA LEU A 100 6.79 14.65 -3.04
C LEU A 100 5.81 14.12 -4.12
N TYR A 101 5.40 14.99 -5.05
CA TYR A 101 4.57 14.63 -6.21
C TYR A 101 5.42 13.91 -7.26
N SER A 102 5.39 12.58 -7.29
CA SER A 102 6.11 11.70 -8.22
C SER A 102 5.53 10.28 -8.19
N PRO A 103 5.54 9.55 -9.32
CA PRO A 103 5.14 8.15 -9.38
C PRO A 103 6.26 7.19 -8.98
N GLY A 104 7.48 7.68 -8.73
CA GLY A 104 8.60 6.84 -8.33
C GLY A 104 8.35 6.27 -6.94
N ARG A 105 8.19 4.94 -6.82
CA ARG A 105 8.24 4.19 -5.56
C ARG A 105 7.28 4.75 -4.48
N THR A 106 6.03 4.28 -4.57
CA THR A 106 4.83 4.92 -4.04
C THR A 106 4.52 4.57 -2.58
N SER A 107 5.39 4.95 -1.65
CA SER A 107 5.14 4.77 -0.21
C SER A 107 5.63 5.96 0.63
N THR A 108 4.78 6.37 1.58
CA THR A 108 5.12 7.40 2.57
C THR A 108 6.25 6.93 3.48
N HIS A 109 6.26 5.64 3.85
CA HIS A 109 7.32 5.06 4.65
C HIS A 109 8.69 5.18 3.96
N ARG A 110 8.74 4.87 2.66
CA ARG A 110 9.96 4.99 1.87
C ARG A 110 10.40 6.43 1.67
N PHE A 111 9.45 7.35 1.47
CA PHE A 111 9.76 8.76 1.40
C PHE A 111 10.42 9.25 2.69
N VAL A 112 9.84 8.93 3.86
CA VAL A 112 10.39 9.28 5.17
C VAL A 112 11.79 8.67 5.36
N ALA A 113 12.00 7.41 4.93
CA ALA A 113 13.31 6.76 4.96
C ALA A 113 14.34 7.42 4.04
N SER A 114 13.89 8.19 3.05
CA SER A 114 14.74 8.96 2.14
C SER A 114 15.10 10.34 2.72
N LEU A 115 14.72 10.64 3.95
CA LEU A 115 15.13 11.84 4.67
C LEU A 115 16.36 11.54 5.54
N ASN A 116 17.33 12.44 5.55
CA ASN A 116 18.45 12.36 6.48
C ASN A 116 18.06 12.92 7.87
N ALA A 117 18.99 12.87 8.83
CA ALA A 117 18.75 13.30 10.22
C ALA A 117 18.34 14.78 10.33
N GLU A 118 18.76 15.64 9.40
CA GLU A 118 18.37 17.05 9.36
C GLU A 118 17.07 17.31 8.56
N GLY A 119 16.39 16.26 8.09
CA GLY A 119 15.14 16.35 7.34
C GLY A 119 15.30 16.75 5.87
N PHE A 120 16.49 16.59 5.29
CA PHE A 120 16.70 16.75 3.85
C PHE A 120 16.37 15.46 3.11
N TYR A 121 15.63 15.60 2.01
CA TYR A 121 15.43 14.51 1.07
C TYR A 121 16.72 14.21 0.30
N VAL A 122 17.16 12.96 0.38
CA VAL A 122 18.39 12.42 -0.23
C VAL A 122 18.13 11.23 -1.17
N GLY A 123 16.86 10.96 -1.48
CA GLY A 123 16.48 9.92 -2.44
C GLY A 123 16.71 10.32 -3.90
N GLY A 124 16.21 9.51 -4.85
CA GLY A 124 16.28 9.80 -6.28
C GLY A 124 15.62 11.13 -6.63
N THR A 125 16.10 11.83 -7.66
CA THR A 125 15.65 13.18 -8.02
C THR A 125 15.03 13.30 -9.42
N THR A 126 14.83 12.18 -10.12
CA THR A 126 14.09 12.14 -11.39
C THR A 126 12.65 11.69 -11.16
N TRP A 127 11.73 12.06 -12.06
CA TRP A 127 10.30 11.73 -11.97
C TRP A 127 10.00 10.25 -11.73
N GLY A 128 10.78 9.32 -12.32
CA GLY A 128 10.56 7.88 -12.13
C GLY A 128 11.29 7.28 -10.93
N THR A 129 12.20 8.01 -10.29
CA THR A 129 13.07 7.49 -9.22
C THR A 129 12.86 8.15 -7.87
N ALA A 130 12.26 9.34 -7.85
CA ALA A 130 12.02 10.07 -6.62
C ALA A 130 10.92 9.36 -5.83
N SER A 131 11.19 9.00 -4.58
CA SER A 131 10.18 8.46 -3.68
C SER A 131 9.07 9.51 -3.53
N GLY A 132 7.83 9.12 -3.73
CA GLY A 132 6.72 10.06 -3.70
C GLY A 132 5.40 9.42 -4.09
N THR A 133 4.37 10.24 -4.23
CA THR A 133 3.06 9.79 -4.74
C THR A 133 2.54 10.78 -5.77
N THR A 134 1.50 10.38 -6.49
CA THR A 134 0.67 11.23 -7.34
C THR A 134 -0.76 11.18 -6.81
N CYS A 135 -1.68 11.91 -7.45
CA CYS A 135 -3.09 11.92 -7.04
C CYS A 135 -3.68 10.51 -6.89
N SER A 136 -3.52 9.64 -7.89
CA SER A 136 -4.03 8.27 -7.83
C SER A 136 -3.13 7.34 -7.04
N THR A 137 -1.80 7.46 -7.15
CA THR A 137 -0.92 6.52 -6.42
C THR A 137 -0.94 6.73 -4.90
N SER A 138 -1.30 7.92 -4.40
CA SER A 138 -1.53 8.16 -2.97
C SER A 138 -2.78 7.45 -2.45
N ILE A 139 -3.88 7.49 -3.20
CA ILE A 139 -5.11 6.76 -2.88
C ILE A 139 -4.89 5.26 -2.99
N TYR A 140 -4.20 4.81 -4.05
CA TYR A 140 -3.76 3.42 -4.21
C TYR A 140 -2.99 2.96 -2.96
N ALA A 141 -1.96 3.70 -2.55
CA ALA A 141 -1.12 3.32 -1.43
C ALA A 141 -1.89 3.32 -0.10
N SER A 142 -2.88 4.22 0.04
CA SER A 142 -3.82 4.25 1.16
C SER A 142 -4.74 3.03 1.19
N TRP A 143 -5.34 2.64 0.06
CA TRP A 143 -6.18 1.45 -0.01
C TRP A 143 -5.37 0.15 0.21
N TYR A 144 -4.10 0.08 -0.22
CA TYR A 144 -3.24 -1.08 0.07
C TYR A 144 -2.94 -1.29 1.55
N GLN A 145 -3.22 -0.31 2.40
CA GLN A 145 -3.11 -0.49 3.85
C GLN A 145 -4.16 -1.47 4.38
N ILE A 146 -5.28 -1.63 3.66
CA ILE A 146 -6.45 -2.36 4.14
C ILE A 146 -7.00 -3.40 3.14
N ALA A 147 -6.45 -3.43 1.93
CA ALA A 147 -6.96 -4.28 0.84
C ALA A 147 -5.85 -4.83 -0.05
N ASN A 148 -6.12 -5.99 -0.64
CA ASN A 148 -5.25 -6.68 -1.60
C ASN A 148 -5.98 -7.10 -2.89
N SER A 149 -7.32 -6.95 -2.93
CA SER A 149 -8.17 -7.47 -4.00
C SER A 149 -8.23 -6.57 -5.24
N PHE A 150 -7.78 -5.32 -5.14
CA PHE A 150 -7.92 -4.33 -6.19
C PHE A 150 -6.63 -4.10 -7.00
N THR A 151 -6.78 -3.62 -8.24
CA THR A 151 -5.67 -3.46 -9.21
C THR A 151 -5.44 -2.03 -9.72
N ALA A 152 -6.02 -1.03 -9.06
CA ALA A 152 -6.12 0.34 -9.59
C ALA A 152 -4.86 1.20 -9.34
N ARG A 153 -3.92 1.25 -10.29
CA ARG A 153 -2.61 1.93 -10.16
C ARG A 153 -2.56 3.38 -10.65
N ASP A 154 -3.54 3.77 -11.45
CA ASP A 154 -3.68 5.10 -12.02
C ASP A 154 -5.13 5.56 -11.99
N THR A 155 -5.37 6.83 -12.32
CA THR A 155 -6.68 7.44 -12.27
C THR A 155 -7.73 6.73 -13.14
N GLN A 156 -7.32 6.21 -14.31
CA GLN A 156 -8.24 5.53 -15.22
C GLN A 156 -8.65 4.17 -14.64
N SER A 157 -7.69 3.43 -14.10
CA SER A 157 -7.91 2.14 -13.45
C SER A 157 -8.69 2.24 -12.13
N MET A 158 -8.87 3.45 -11.57
CA MET A 158 -9.74 3.72 -10.42
C MET A 158 -11.22 3.87 -10.80
N LEU A 159 -11.58 3.68 -12.08
CA LEU A 159 -12.98 3.53 -12.48
C LEU A 159 -13.45 2.09 -12.33
N PRO A 160 -14.70 1.84 -11.92
CA PRO A 160 -15.26 0.48 -11.79
C PRO A 160 -15.18 -0.35 -13.08
N SER A 161 -15.13 0.30 -14.25
CA SER A 161 -15.00 -0.37 -15.56
C SER A 161 -13.59 -0.87 -15.87
N SER A 162 -12.57 -0.35 -15.18
CA SER A 162 -11.16 -0.52 -15.56
C SER A 162 -10.32 -1.22 -14.49
N GLY A 163 -10.72 -1.16 -13.22
CA GLY A 163 -10.03 -1.79 -12.11
C GLY A 163 -10.81 -2.94 -11.49
N THR A 164 -10.12 -4.03 -11.14
CA THR A 164 -10.70 -5.09 -10.29
C THR A 164 -10.88 -4.53 -8.87
N GLY A 165 -11.93 -4.95 -8.17
CA GLY A 165 -12.18 -4.59 -6.76
C GLY A 165 -12.64 -3.14 -6.54
N ILE A 166 -12.89 -2.36 -7.61
CA ILE A 166 -13.40 -0.99 -7.52
C ILE A 166 -14.91 -0.97 -7.76
N LEU A 167 -15.66 -0.36 -6.83
CA LEU A 167 -17.12 -0.31 -6.85
C LEU A 167 -17.63 1.13 -6.93
N PRO A 168 -18.78 1.37 -7.59
CA PRO A 168 -19.45 2.65 -7.55
C PRO A 168 -20.04 2.91 -6.16
N VAL A 169 -19.98 4.16 -5.68
CA VAL A 169 -20.71 4.58 -4.48
C VAL A 169 -22.02 5.23 -4.91
N GLY A 170 -23.12 4.50 -4.82
CA GLY A 170 -24.45 4.94 -5.26
C GLY A 170 -24.90 4.35 -6.60
N GLU A 171 -26.06 4.78 -7.09
CA GLU A 171 -26.78 4.15 -8.21
C GLU A 171 -26.69 4.98 -9.50
N TYR A 172 -25.53 5.61 -9.74
CA TYR A 172 -25.32 6.37 -10.96
C TYR A 172 -25.09 5.44 -12.17
N GLN A 173 -25.37 5.92 -13.38
CA GLN A 173 -25.25 5.15 -14.61
C GLN A 173 -23.80 4.99 -15.05
N TRP A 174 -23.22 3.85 -14.72
CA TRP A 174 -21.92 3.42 -15.20
C TRP A 174 -22.06 2.16 -16.05
N ASP A 175 -21.19 2.01 -17.04
CA ASP A 175 -21.04 0.77 -17.81
C ASP A 175 -19.56 0.55 -18.15
N ALA A 176 -19.21 -0.68 -18.53
CA ALA A 176 -17.83 -1.07 -18.80
C ALA A 176 -17.19 -0.37 -20.03
N LEU A 177 -18.00 0.22 -20.91
CA LEU A 177 -17.53 0.90 -22.13
C LEU A 177 -17.22 2.38 -21.86
N LYS A 178 -17.77 2.97 -20.79
CA LYS A 178 -17.47 4.34 -20.37
C LYS A 178 -16.11 4.39 -19.69
N THR A 179 -15.14 4.98 -20.40
CA THR A 179 -13.81 5.32 -19.87
C THR A 179 -13.71 6.77 -19.42
N TYR A 180 -14.72 7.60 -19.73
CA TYR A 180 -14.75 9.02 -19.41
C TYR A 180 -15.81 9.32 -18.35
N THR A 181 -15.43 10.06 -17.30
CA THR A 181 -16.36 10.34 -16.19
C THR A 181 -17.41 11.39 -16.54
N GLY A 182 -17.18 12.23 -17.55
CA GLY A 182 -18.21 13.16 -18.03
C GLY A 182 -19.39 12.44 -18.66
N ASP A 183 -19.17 11.35 -19.40
CA ASP A 183 -20.27 10.56 -19.98
C ASP A 183 -21.08 9.85 -18.89
N ILE A 184 -20.42 9.45 -17.81
CA ILE A 184 -21.06 8.83 -16.63
C ILE A 184 -21.92 9.87 -15.91
N THR A 185 -21.33 11.01 -15.54
CA THR A 185 -22.03 12.07 -14.79
C THR A 185 -23.20 12.67 -15.59
N GLN A 186 -23.02 12.93 -16.88
CA GLN A 186 -24.07 13.49 -17.74
C GLN A 186 -25.23 12.50 -17.94
N ALA A 187 -24.95 11.22 -18.20
CA ALA A 187 -25.99 10.20 -18.38
C ALA A 187 -26.78 9.94 -17.09
N SER A 188 -26.12 10.03 -15.94
CA SER A 188 -26.76 9.84 -14.63
C SER A 188 -27.66 11.01 -14.23
N GLY A 189 -27.30 12.22 -14.66
CA GLY A 189 -27.97 13.45 -14.27
C GLY A 189 -27.59 13.94 -12.87
N ARG A 190 -27.86 15.23 -12.63
CA ARG A 190 -27.43 15.95 -11.42
C ARG A 190 -27.95 15.32 -10.13
N GLU A 191 -29.24 15.02 -10.06
CA GLU A 191 -29.88 14.53 -8.83
C GLU A 191 -29.31 13.16 -8.41
N THR A 192 -29.14 12.25 -9.36
CA THR A 192 -28.53 10.92 -9.13
C THR A 192 -27.09 11.05 -8.62
N MET A 193 -26.30 11.94 -9.24
CA MET A 193 -24.92 12.18 -8.80
C MET A 193 -24.86 12.80 -7.40
N PHE A 194 -25.77 13.71 -7.05
CA PHE A 194 -25.83 14.28 -5.70
C PHE A 194 -26.21 13.25 -4.65
N ALA A 195 -27.15 12.35 -4.97
CA ALA A 195 -27.49 11.23 -4.11
C ALA A 195 -26.30 10.27 -3.93
N ALA A 196 -25.48 10.07 -4.96
CA ALA A 196 -24.26 9.30 -4.91
C ALA A 196 -23.19 9.96 -4.02
N TYR A 197 -22.93 11.26 -4.18
CA TYR A 197 -21.99 12.00 -3.33
C TYR A 197 -22.42 11.97 -1.85
N ALA A 198 -23.72 12.07 -1.56
CA ALA A 198 -24.24 12.01 -0.20
C ALA A 198 -23.96 10.66 0.51
N LYS A 199 -23.68 9.58 -0.25
CA LYS A 199 -23.35 8.26 0.29
C LYS A 199 -21.85 8.08 0.58
N LEU A 200 -20.98 9.00 0.14
CA LEU A 200 -19.54 8.91 0.37
C LEU A 200 -19.22 8.94 1.87
N LYS A 201 -18.41 7.98 2.29
CA LYS A 201 -17.84 7.84 3.62
C LYS A 201 -16.33 8.11 3.60
N PRO A 202 -15.69 8.35 4.77
CA PRO A 202 -14.23 8.43 4.85
C PRO A 202 -13.57 7.19 4.23
N GLY A 203 -12.45 7.39 3.52
CA GLY A 203 -11.72 6.33 2.81
C GLY A 203 -12.22 6.04 1.39
N ASP A 204 -13.44 6.48 1.03
CA ASP A 204 -13.90 6.44 -0.36
C ASP A 204 -13.12 7.46 -1.21
N ALA A 205 -13.22 7.35 -2.53
CA ALA A 205 -12.60 8.28 -3.46
C ALA A 205 -13.62 8.92 -4.41
N ILE A 206 -13.25 10.08 -4.94
CA ILE A 206 -13.90 10.67 -6.10
C ILE A 206 -12.89 10.79 -7.23
N VAL A 207 -13.31 10.39 -8.44
CA VAL A 207 -12.44 10.22 -9.60
C VAL A 207 -12.97 11.03 -10.77
N ALA A 208 -12.10 11.79 -11.42
CA ALA A 208 -12.37 12.36 -12.74
C ALA A 208 -11.32 11.84 -13.72
N ALA A 209 -11.77 11.22 -14.80
CA ALA A 209 -10.91 10.83 -15.92
C ALA A 209 -11.35 11.64 -17.14
N TRP A 210 -10.42 12.15 -17.95
CA TRP A 210 -10.71 13.02 -19.09
C TRP A 210 -10.33 12.39 -20.44
N PRO A 211 -11.04 12.71 -21.54
CA PRO A 211 -10.91 11.99 -22.81
C PRO A 211 -9.74 12.48 -23.67
N LYS A 212 -9.15 13.64 -23.35
CA LYS A 212 -8.12 14.28 -24.17
C LYS A 212 -6.73 14.09 -23.55
N ASP A 213 -6.00 13.16 -24.14
CA ASP A 213 -4.58 12.86 -23.97
C ASP A 213 -4.23 12.00 -22.73
N GLY A 214 -4.05 10.70 -22.96
CA GLY A 214 -3.27 9.74 -22.15
C GLY A 214 -3.17 9.99 -20.64
N ASN A 215 -3.98 9.29 -19.86
CA ASN A 215 -3.93 9.23 -18.39
C ASN A 215 -4.14 10.57 -17.66
N LYS A 216 -4.81 11.53 -18.29
CA LYS A 216 -5.23 12.76 -17.62
C LYS A 216 -6.49 12.52 -16.82
N GLY A 217 -6.38 12.79 -15.55
CA GLY A 217 -7.47 12.71 -14.60
C GLY A 217 -6.98 13.18 -13.24
N HIS A 218 -7.87 13.17 -12.28
CA HIS A 218 -7.52 13.46 -10.91
C HIS A 218 -8.42 12.70 -9.95
N THR A 219 -7.88 12.39 -8.78
CA THR A 219 -8.53 11.58 -7.77
C THR A 219 -8.34 12.21 -6.41
N ARG A 220 -9.35 12.07 -5.54
CA ARG A 220 -9.35 12.67 -4.21
C ARG A 220 -9.91 11.67 -3.21
N MET A 221 -9.26 11.55 -2.06
CA MET A 221 -9.78 10.73 -0.98
C MET A 221 -10.75 11.56 -0.13
N VAL A 222 -11.90 10.99 0.17
CA VAL A 222 -12.86 11.52 1.13
C VAL A 222 -12.34 11.25 2.54
N VAL A 223 -12.25 12.28 3.38
CA VAL A 223 -11.67 12.17 4.73
C VAL A 223 -12.68 12.37 5.85
N GLU A 224 -13.88 12.86 5.53
CA GLU A 224 -15.01 13.00 6.44
C GLU A 224 -16.29 12.55 5.73
N ALA A 225 -17.30 12.17 6.49
CA ALA A 225 -18.63 11.93 5.92
C ALA A 225 -19.14 13.18 5.20
N SER A 226 -19.83 12.98 4.07
CA SER A 226 -20.33 14.11 3.28
C SER A 226 -21.31 14.97 4.07
N TYR A 227 -21.17 16.29 3.95
CA TYR A 227 -22.13 17.23 4.51
C TYR A 227 -23.32 17.40 3.56
N LEU A 228 -24.51 17.06 4.05
CA LEU A 228 -25.75 17.13 3.28
C LEU A 228 -26.65 18.24 3.79
N LEU A 229 -27.08 19.13 2.89
CA LEU A 229 -28.17 20.06 3.15
C LEU A 229 -29.31 19.84 2.16
N GLN A 230 -30.50 19.56 2.67
CA GLN A 230 -31.73 19.45 1.89
C GLN A 230 -32.51 20.77 1.92
N THR A 231 -33.16 21.09 0.81
CA THR A 231 -34.16 22.15 0.72
C THR A 231 -35.44 21.73 1.46
N MET A 232 -36.37 22.66 1.69
CA MET A 232 -37.67 22.33 2.30
C MET A 232 -38.47 21.29 1.50
N GLY A 233 -38.22 21.16 0.19
CA GLY A 233 -38.84 20.16 -0.67
C GLY A 233 -38.14 18.80 -0.68
N GLY A 234 -37.14 18.58 0.18
CA GLY A 234 -36.37 17.33 0.25
C GLY A 234 -35.24 17.19 -0.77
N ALA A 235 -35.17 18.07 -1.77
CA ALA A 235 -34.10 18.05 -2.78
C ALA A 235 -32.74 18.47 -2.17
N ILE A 236 -31.67 17.82 -2.60
CA ILE A 236 -30.30 18.10 -2.16
C ILE A 236 -29.84 19.46 -2.70
N SER A 237 -29.37 20.35 -1.82
CA SER A 237 -28.79 21.63 -2.21
C SER A 237 -27.33 21.43 -2.64
N GLY A 238 -27.10 21.27 -3.94
CA GLY A 238 -25.77 20.97 -4.49
C GLY A 238 -24.68 22.01 -4.18
N GLY A 239 -25.04 23.29 -4.12
CA GLY A 239 -24.11 24.37 -3.80
C GLY A 239 -23.83 24.55 -2.30
N LYS A 240 -24.58 23.87 -1.42
CA LYS A 240 -24.41 23.94 0.05
C LYS A 240 -23.99 22.61 0.67
N SER A 241 -24.23 21.50 -0.03
CA SER A 241 -23.73 20.18 0.31
C SER A 241 -22.31 20.02 -0.23
N TYR A 242 -21.43 19.36 0.51
CA TYR A 242 -20.02 19.24 0.14
C TYR A 242 -19.39 17.94 0.63
N VAL A 243 -18.29 17.59 -0.01
CA VAL A 243 -17.38 16.50 0.39
C VAL A 243 -16.09 17.13 0.89
N THR A 244 -15.59 16.68 2.04
CA THR A 244 -14.26 17.04 2.55
C THR A 244 -13.23 16.03 2.05
N THR A 245 -12.16 16.49 1.42
CA THR A 245 -11.16 15.62 0.77
C THR A 245 -9.73 15.98 1.14
N THR A 246 -8.85 14.98 1.05
CA THR A 246 -7.40 15.16 0.98
C THR A 246 -6.89 14.59 -0.34
N GLU A 247 -6.08 15.38 -1.03
CA GLU A 247 -5.62 15.08 -2.39
C GLU A 247 -4.23 15.66 -2.63
N GLN A 248 -3.54 15.14 -3.64
CA GLN A 248 -2.25 15.64 -4.07
C GLN A 248 -2.32 16.07 -5.54
N SER A 249 -1.81 17.25 -5.86
CA SER A 249 -1.81 17.82 -7.21
C SER A 249 -0.39 18.18 -7.65
N SER A 250 -0.14 18.34 -8.94
CA SER A 250 1.17 18.75 -9.44
C SER A 250 1.54 20.21 -9.11
N GLY A 251 0.54 21.06 -8.84
CA GLY A 251 0.74 22.46 -8.49
C GLY A 251 1.07 22.66 -7.01
N PHE A 252 1.90 23.66 -6.71
CA PHE A 252 2.16 24.06 -5.32
C PHE A 252 1.05 24.98 -4.79
N TRP A 253 0.55 24.64 -3.63
CA TRP A 253 -0.28 25.45 -2.77
C TRP A 253 0.58 26.11 -1.69
N VAL A 254 0.31 27.39 -1.41
CA VAL A 254 0.91 28.11 -0.29
C VAL A 254 -0.17 28.27 0.76
N GLU A 255 -0.33 27.26 1.61
CA GLU A 255 -1.11 27.42 2.84
C GLU A 255 -0.23 28.07 3.90
N GLY A 256 -0.54 29.32 4.27
CA GLY A 256 0.02 29.95 5.47
C GLY A 256 1.54 30.08 5.51
N ARG A 257 2.16 30.72 4.50
CA ARG A 257 3.55 31.29 4.43
C ARG A 257 4.78 30.45 4.84
N GLU A 258 4.67 29.39 5.64
CA GLU A 258 5.81 28.67 6.22
C GLU A 258 6.29 27.50 5.34
N TYR A 259 5.37 26.90 4.58
CA TYR A 259 5.64 25.72 3.76
C TYR A 259 5.08 25.88 2.34
N SER A 260 5.65 25.14 1.38
CA SER A 260 4.98 24.86 0.10
C SER A 260 4.56 23.40 0.05
N THR A 261 3.39 23.13 -0.51
CA THR A 261 2.84 21.76 -0.54
C THR A 261 2.16 21.49 -1.87
N THR A 262 2.25 20.25 -2.35
CA THR A 262 1.44 19.76 -3.47
C THR A 262 0.11 19.18 -3.01
N TRP A 263 -0.11 19.11 -1.69
CA TRP A 263 -1.29 18.56 -1.06
C TRP A 263 -2.33 19.64 -0.77
N ARG A 264 -3.60 19.29 -0.94
CA ARG A 264 -4.72 20.03 -0.37
C ARG A 264 -5.33 19.14 0.71
N VAL A 265 -5.37 19.63 1.94
CA VAL A 265 -5.80 18.86 3.11
C VAL A 265 -7.15 19.40 3.57
N ASN A 266 -8.10 18.50 3.82
CA ASN A 266 -9.46 18.85 4.26
C ASN A 266 -10.16 19.89 3.36
N HIS A 267 -9.88 19.84 2.05
CA HIS A 267 -10.48 20.74 1.08
C HIS A 267 -11.93 20.35 0.82
N LYS A 268 -12.82 21.34 0.85
CA LYS A 268 -14.26 21.15 0.67
C LYS A 268 -14.66 21.43 -0.77
N TYR A 269 -15.23 20.42 -1.42
CA TYR A 269 -15.81 20.53 -2.75
C TYR A 269 -17.33 20.45 -2.68
N SER A 270 -18.02 21.44 -3.23
CA SER A 270 -19.49 21.38 -3.32
C SER A 270 -19.94 20.26 -4.27
N PHE A 271 -21.12 19.70 -4.05
CA PHE A 271 -21.65 18.67 -4.97
C PHE A 271 -21.83 19.23 -6.40
N GLU A 272 -22.20 20.50 -6.54
CA GLU A 272 -22.30 21.16 -7.86
C GLU A 272 -20.94 21.28 -8.55
N GLU A 273 -19.88 21.59 -7.80
CA GLU A 273 -18.51 21.64 -8.34
C GLU A 273 -18.05 20.26 -8.81
N LEU A 274 -18.28 19.22 -8.00
CA LEU A 274 -17.94 17.85 -8.36
C LEU A 274 -18.68 17.38 -9.61
N PHE A 275 -19.98 17.69 -9.71
CA PHE A 275 -20.78 17.35 -10.88
C PHE A 275 -20.31 18.10 -12.15
N SER A 276 -20.10 19.42 -12.06
CA SER A 276 -19.67 20.25 -13.20
C SER A 276 -18.24 19.97 -13.67
N THR A 277 -17.42 19.36 -12.81
CA THR A 277 -16.07 18.89 -13.14
C THR A 277 -15.98 17.38 -13.35
N TYR A 278 -17.13 16.71 -13.45
CA TYR A 278 -17.29 15.31 -13.86
C TYR A 278 -16.65 14.29 -12.90
N TYR A 279 -16.69 14.51 -11.60
CA TYR A 279 -16.21 13.53 -10.63
C TYR A 279 -17.26 12.44 -10.37
N VAL A 280 -16.84 11.18 -10.32
CA VAL A 280 -17.68 10.04 -9.95
C VAL A 280 -17.21 9.44 -8.62
N PRO A 281 -18.12 9.06 -7.72
CA PRO A 281 -17.77 8.51 -6.42
C PRO A 281 -17.54 6.99 -6.51
N VAL A 282 -16.44 6.52 -5.95
CA VAL A 282 -15.98 5.12 -6.01
C VAL A 282 -15.41 4.68 -4.66
N THR A 283 -15.34 3.36 -4.45
CA THR A 283 -14.76 2.75 -3.27
C THR A 283 -14.14 1.40 -3.64
N ILE A 284 -13.50 0.73 -2.68
CA ILE A 284 -13.02 -0.64 -2.80
C ILE A 284 -13.99 -1.62 -2.12
N GLU A 285 -13.97 -2.88 -2.54
CA GLU A 285 -14.86 -3.92 -2.03
C GLU A 285 -14.81 -4.09 -0.50
N GLU A 286 -13.61 -4.05 0.08
CA GLU A 286 -13.41 -4.21 1.53
C GLU A 286 -14.07 -3.07 2.32
N LEU A 287 -14.01 -1.83 1.81
CA LEU A 287 -14.68 -0.69 2.44
C LEU A 287 -16.19 -0.71 2.23
N ALA A 288 -16.67 -1.22 1.09
CA ALA A 288 -18.10 -1.30 0.79
C ALA A 288 -18.81 -2.40 1.61
N THR A 289 -18.14 -3.52 1.83
CA THR A 289 -18.72 -4.72 2.45
C THR A 289 -18.32 -4.89 3.91
N GLY A 290 -17.20 -4.27 4.34
CA GLY A 290 -16.57 -4.53 5.64
C GLY A 290 -15.95 -5.92 5.75
N ILE A 291 -15.83 -6.64 4.63
CA ILE A 291 -15.24 -7.98 4.55
C ILE A 291 -13.83 -7.84 3.98
N TYR A 292 -12.85 -8.37 4.70
CA TYR A 292 -11.46 -8.39 4.30
C TYR A 292 -10.81 -9.69 4.80
N ASP A 293 -9.75 -10.12 4.12
CA ASP A 293 -9.02 -11.34 4.50
C ASP A 293 -8.22 -11.12 5.79
N GLU A 294 -8.04 -12.17 6.58
CA GLU A 294 -7.12 -12.07 7.72
C GLU A 294 -5.68 -11.86 7.22
N PRO A 295 -4.86 -11.04 7.89
CA PRO A 295 -3.45 -10.91 7.55
C PRO A 295 -2.69 -12.24 7.63
N GLU A 296 -2.12 -12.65 6.50
CA GLU A 296 -1.25 -13.81 6.41
C GLU A 296 0.14 -13.33 6.00
N ILE A 297 1.12 -13.48 6.90
CA ILE A 297 2.52 -13.18 6.62
C ILE A 297 3.36 -14.40 6.97
N THR A 298 4.15 -14.86 6.00
CA THR A 298 4.99 -16.06 6.16
C THR A 298 6.44 -15.74 5.86
N LEU A 299 7.35 -16.32 6.65
CA LEU A 299 8.78 -16.33 6.37
C LEU A 299 9.17 -17.70 5.81
N LYS A 300 9.62 -17.74 4.55
CA LYS A 300 10.08 -18.97 3.88
C LYS A 300 11.59 -19.02 3.81
N ASN A 301 12.16 -20.22 3.97
CA ASN A 301 13.60 -20.46 3.93
C ASN A 301 14.37 -19.52 4.88
N GLY A 302 13.73 -19.14 5.99
CA GLY A 302 14.35 -18.36 7.05
C GLY A 302 15.40 -19.21 7.73
N ASN A 303 16.66 -18.80 7.67
CA ASN A 303 17.66 -19.43 8.52
C ASN A 303 17.38 -18.98 9.96
N ASN A 304 17.15 -19.94 10.87
CA ASN A 304 17.24 -19.67 12.31
C ASN A 304 18.67 -19.19 12.57
N ALA A 305 18.87 -17.89 12.79
CA ALA A 305 20.22 -17.34 12.96
C ALA A 305 20.90 -17.76 14.27
N ARG A 306 20.32 -18.75 14.99
CA ARG A 306 20.87 -19.37 16.21
C ARG A 306 22.35 -19.75 16.08
N ASN A 307 22.84 -20.09 14.88
CA ASN A 307 24.22 -20.57 14.71
C ASN A 307 25.06 -19.87 13.62
N THR A 308 24.54 -18.86 12.92
CA THR A 308 25.32 -18.26 11.82
C THR A 308 25.20 -16.75 11.77
N LEU A 309 26.30 -16.07 12.07
CA LEU A 309 26.61 -14.68 11.68
C LEU A 309 26.56 -14.43 10.14
N ALA A 310 26.14 -15.43 9.35
CA ALA A 310 26.22 -15.48 7.89
C ALA A 310 25.12 -14.69 7.15
N GLY A 311 24.51 -13.69 7.82
CA GLY A 311 23.48 -12.85 7.23
C GLY A 311 22.07 -13.43 7.40
N LEU A 312 21.09 -12.55 7.57
CA LEU A 312 19.68 -12.91 7.48
C LEU A 312 19.34 -13.33 6.06
N LYS A 313 18.66 -14.46 5.94
CA LYS A 313 18.15 -14.98 4.69
C LYS A 313 16.74 -15.43 4.90
N GLY A 314 15.93 -15.28 3.86
CA GLY A 314 14.55 -15.70 3.86
C GLY A 314 13.72 -14.78 2.99
N GLU A 315 12.63 -15.33 2.46
CA GLU A 315 11.62 -14.59 1.72
C GLU A 315 10.43 -14.38 2.64
N ILE A 316 10.09 -13.13 2.90
CA ILE A 316 8.83 -12.78 3.56
C ILE A 316 7.80 -12.62 2.46
N THR A 317 6.67 -13.32 2.56
CA THR A 317 5.50 -13.11 1.70
C THR A 317 4.29 -12.73 2.53
N SER A 318 3.43 -11.88 1.99
CA SER A 318 2.22 -11.39 2.65
C SER A 318 1.08 -11.29 1.66
N ASN A 319 -0.15 -11.59 2.09
CA ASN A 319 -1.34 -11.27 1.30
C ASN A 319 -1.65 -9.76 1.31
N TYR A 320 -1.09 -8.99 2.25
CA TYR A 320 -1.14 -7.53 2.28
C TYR A 320 0.18 -6.87 1.84
N TYR A 321 0.12 -5.58 1.51
CA TYR A 321 1.29 -4.82 1.09
C TYR A 321 2.28 -4.64 2.26
N LEU A 322 3.51 -5.10 2.09
CA LEU A 322 4.59 -4.96 3.07
C LEU A 322 5.11 -3.52 3.04
N ASN A 323 4.76 -2.75 4.07
CA ASN A 323 5.21 -1.36 4.22
C ASN A 323 6.67 -1.30 4.67
N VAL A 324 6.96 -2.03 5.74
CA VAL A 324 8.27 -2.06 6.40
C VAL A 324 8.58 -3.48 6.85
N VAL A 325 9.82 -3.90 6.70
CA VAL A 325 10.35 -5.07 7.44
C VAL A 325 11.45 -4.54 8.34
N ASN A 326 11.31 -4.76 9.64
CA ASN A 326 12.25 -4.28 10.64
C ASN A 326 12.97 -5.45 11.31
N VAL A 327 14.29 -5.30 11.45
CA VAL A 327 15.16 -6.21 12.19
C VAL A 327 15.74 -5.44 13.36
N THR A 328 15.53 -5.96 14.56
CA THR A 328 16.10 -5.41 15.78
C THR A 328 16.93 -6.48 16.49
N ILE A 329 18.11 -6.11 16.96
CA ILE A 329 18.91 -6.91 17.90
C ILE A 329 19.16 -6.05 19.14
N THR A 330 18.76 -6.55 20.29
CA THR A 330 19.04 -5.97 21.61
C THR A 330 20.02 -6.86 22.38
N ASP A 331 20.80 -6.25 23.28
CA ASP A 331 21.63 -7.01 24.22
C ASP A 331 20.84 -7.43 25.48
N GLU A 332 21.51 -8.10 26.42
CA GLU A 332 20.95 -8.53 27.71
C GLU A 332 20.35 -7.39 28.56
N ASN A 333 20.75 -6.13 28.33
CA ASN A 333 20.21 -4.96 29.02
C ASN A 333 19.04 -4.32 28.25
N GLY A 334 18.62 -4.92 27.13
CA GLY A 334 17.61 -4.37 26.24
C GLY A 334 18.10 -3.23 25.35
N GLN A 335 19.40 -2.95 25.31
CA GLN A 335 19.95 -1.89 24.46
C GLN A 335 19.98 -2.34 23.00
N VAL A 336 19.38 -1.55 22.10
CA VAL A 336 19.43 -1.80 20.66
C VAL A 336 20.87 -1.70 20.15
N ARG A 337 21.40 -2.83 19.68
CA ARG A 337 22.73 -2.94 19.05
C ARG A 337 22.65 -2.93 17.53
N LEU A 338 21.51 -3.32 16.97
CA LEU A 338 21.22 -3.18 15.55
C LEU A 338 19.73 -2.88 15.36
N GLU A 339 19.42 -1.89 14.52
CA GLU A 339 18.08 -1.68 13.96
C GLU A 339 18.25 -1.51 12.45
N LYS A 340 17.53 -2.30 11.65
CA LYS A 340 17.52 -2.19 10.19
C LYS A 340 16.10 -2.24 9.66
N LYS A 341 15.72 -1.24 8.87
CA LYS A 341 14.43 -1.15 8.21
C LYS A 341 14.57 -1.33 6.71
N TYR A 342 13.73 -2.19 6.15
CA TYR A 342 13.59 -2.43 4.72
C TYR A 342 12.21 -1.95 4.29
N TYR A 343 12.12 -1.45 3.05
CA TYR A 343 10.88 -0.90 2.47
C TYR A 343 10.60 -1.63 1.16
N PRO A 344 10.03 -2.85 1.21
CA PRO A 344 9.91 -3.72 0.04
C PRO A 344 8.99 -3.17 -1.03
N GLU A 345 7.93 -2.45 -0.62
CA GLU A 345 6.92 -1.89 -1.53
C GLU A 345 6.25 -2.98 -2.39
N GLY A 346 5.88 -4.10 -1.76
CA GLY A 346 5.24 -5.22 -2.45
C GLY A 346 4.71 -6.28 -1.50
N PHE A 347 4.29 -7.42 -2.07
CA PHE A 347 3.75 -8.57 -1.34
C PHE A 347 4.80 -9.62 -0.99
N SER A 348 6.04 -9.42 -1.42
CA SER A 348 7.17 -10.26 -1.08
C SER A 348 8.45 -9.44 -0.94
N CYS A 349 9.35 -9.88 -0.06
CA CYS A 349 10.68 -9.33 0.12
C CYS A 349 11.68 -10.45 0.42
N ASP A 350 12.76 -10.52 -0.35
CA ASP A 350 13.95 -11.30 0.03
C ASP A 350 14.87 -10.46 0.93
N ILE A 351 15.04 -10.89 2.17
CA ILE A 351 15.87 -10.20 3.16
C ILE A 351 17.38 -10.40 2.86
N ALA A 352 17.76 -11.48 2.16
CA ALA A 352 19.16 -11.76 1.85
C ALA A 352 19.74 -10.71 0.89
N TYR A 353 18.94 -10.27 -0.09
CA TYR A 353 19.38 -9.30 -1.09
C TYR A 353 19.53 -7.89 -0.51
N SER A 354 18.74 -7.56 0.50
CA SER A 354 18.78 -6.27 1.19
C SER A 354 19.80 -6.23 2.35
N ALA A 355 20.18 -7.38 2.89
CA ALA A 355 21.15 -7.50 3.99
C ALA A 355 22.63 -7.46 3.56
N ASN A 356 22.95 -7.66 2.28
CA ASN A 356 24.32 -7.73 1.77
C ASN A 356 25.15 -6.44 1.90
N GLU A 357 24.55 -5.31 2.29
CA GLU A 357 25.29 -4.05 2.45
C GLU A 357 25.78 -3.75 3.88
N ALA A 358 25.35 -4.51 4.89
CA ALA A 358 25.78 -4.24 6.26
C ALA A 358 26.12 -5.53 6.99
N LYS A 359 27.43 -5.78 7.13
CA LYS A 359 27.98 -6.74 8.08
C LYS A 359 27.33 -6.48 9.45
N PHE A 360 26.92 -7.55 10.13
CA PHE A 360 26.57 -7.43 11.54
C PHE A 360 27.74 -6.74 12.26
N PRO A 361 27.46 -5.77 13.16
CA PRO A 361 28.52 -5.22 13.99
C PRO A 361 29.21 -6.36 14.74
N GLU A 362 30.51 -6.21 15.00
CA GLU A 362 31.22 -7.16 15.86
C GLU A 362 30.59 -7.06 17.25
N TYR A 363 29.79 -8.06 17.60
CA TYR A 363 29.16 -8.18 18.90
C TYR A 363 30.20 -8.69 19.90
N GLU A 364 30.20 -8.08 21.09
CA GLU A 364 30.93 -8.61 22.23
C GLU A 364 30.36 -9.97 22.63
N LYS A 365 31.12 -10.72 23.45
CA LYS A 365 30.61 -11.95 24.03
C LYS A 365 29.42 -11.62 24.94
N GLY A 366 28.28 -12.29 24.74
CA GLY A 366 27.09 -12.04 25.54
C GLY A 366 25.81 -12.63 24.95
N THR A 367 24.71 -12.40 25.65
CA THR A 367 23.36 -12.79 25.23
C THR A 367 22.69 -11.65 24.48
N TYR A 368 22.02 -11.99 23.38
CA TYR A 368 21.32 -11.06 22.52
C TYR A 368 19.93 -11.58 22.19
N HIS A 369 18.99 -10.65 21.99
CA HIS A 369 17.63 -10.94 21.60
C HIS A 369 17.38 -10.39 20.20
N TYR A 370 16.89 -11.26 19.31
CA TYR A 370 16.61 -10.97 17.91
C TYR A 370 15.11 -10.92 17.67
N THR A 371 14.64 -9.85 17.03
CA THR A 371 13.26 -9.71 16.59
C THR A 371 13.20 -9.31 15.12
N LEU A 372 12.41 -10.05 14.33
CA LEU A 372 12.02 -9.71 12.95
C LEU A 372 10.54 -9.39 12.92
N THR A 373 10.21 -8.18 12.50
CA THR A 373 8.82 -7.71 12.38
C THR A 373 8.53 -7.29 10.95
N ALA A 374 7.37 -7.68 10.44
CA ALA A 374 6.81 -7.15 9.20
C ALA A 374 5.62 -6.25 9.53
N SER A 375 5.62 -5.03 8.99
CA SER A 375 4.55 -4.06 9.13
C SER A 375 3.71 -4.03 7.85
N ILE A 376 2.41 -4.25 8.01
CA ILE A 376 1.39 -4.02 6.99
C ILE A 376 0.45 -2.91 7.50
N GLY A 377 -0.49 -2.43 6.68
CA GLY A 377 -1.39 -1.36 7.11
C GLY A 377 -2.34 -1.74 8.25
N LEU A 378 -2.61 -3.03 8.42
CA LEU A 378 -3.45 -3.58 9.50
C LEU A 378 -2.70 -3.81 10.81
N GLY A 379 -1.37 -3.63 10.84
CA GLY A 379 -0.56 -3.77 12.04
C GLY A 379 0.81 -4.43 11.80
N ASP A 380 1.51 -4.66 12.91
CA ASP A 380 2.81 -5.31 12.95
C ASP A 380 2.66 -6.80 13.26
N VAL A 381 3.40 -7.64 12.54
CA VAL A 381 3.48 -9.09 12.77
C VAL A 381 4.91 -9.46 13.09
N VAL A 382 5.13 -10.10 14.24
CA VAL A 382 6.42 -10.65 14.62
C VAL A 382 6.60 -12.00 13.93
N LEU A 383 7.61 -12.11 13.07
CA LEU A 383 7.90 -13.31 12.27
C LEU A 383 8.93 -14.21 12.92
N LEU A 384 9.88 -13.64 13.65
CA LEU A 384 10.86 -14.36 14.45
C LEU A 384 11.13 -13.58 15.72
N ASP A 385 11.22 -14.30 16.83
CA ASP A 385 11.57 -13.74 18.13
C ASP A 385 12.34 -14.78 18.94
N TYR A 386 13.64 -14.59 19.14
CA TYR A 386 14.46 -15.56 19.88
C TYR A 386 15.75 -14.96 20.45
N GLU A 387 16.25 -15.61 21.49
CA GLU A 387 17.53 -15.33 22.12
C GLU A 387 18.67 -16.13 21.46
N PHE A 388 19.85 -15.53 21.35
CA PHE A 388 21.07 -16.21 20.94
C PHE A 388 22.27 -15.74 21.77
N ILE A 389 23.27 -16.61 21.89
CA ILE A 389 24.51 -16.33 22.62
C ILE A 389 25.64 -16.14 21.61
N LYS A 390 26.36 -15.03 21.71
CA LYS A 390 27.61 -14.81 21.00
C LYS A 390 28.76 -15.23 21.91
N ASP A 391 29.50 -16.25 21.49
CA ASP A 391 30.71 -16.72 22.17
C ASP A 391 31.97 -15.90 21.89
#